data_AF-A0AA43ERF0-F1
#
_entry.id   AF-A0AA43ERF0-F1
#
_cell.length_a   1.000
_cell.length_b   1.000
_cell.length_c   1.000
_cell.angle_alpha   90.00
_cell.angle_beta   90.00
_cell.angle_gamma   90.00
#
_symmetry.space_group_name_H-M   'P 1'
#
loop_
_entity.id
_entity.type
_entity.pdbx_description
1 polymer ?
#
loop_
_entity_poly.entity_id
_entity_poly.type
_entity_poly.pdbx_seq_one_letter_code
_entity_poly.pdbx_strand_id
1 'polypeptide(L)'
;MTISALIDWKWMQGNRSPTRFYSTKTTKQFNCAEKRVRNLETTDFYGHMGTGEVIGGGGHTSQGHWIAVEPASLNQGVWEAACRKG
;
A
#
# COMPACT_ATOMS: atom_id res chain seq x y z
N MET A 1 7.33 -11.46 -4.80
CA MET A 1 7.93 -10.80 -3.63
C MET A 1 6.89 -9.99 -2.87
N THR A 2 6.97 -9.93 -1.53
CA THR A 2 6.02 -9.17 -0.69
C THR A 2 6.75 -7.99 -0.03
N ILE A 3 6.15 -6.79 -0.08
CA ILE A 3 6.70 -5.53 0.45
C ILE A 3 5.58 -4.75 1.13
N SER A 4 5.86 -4.07 2.25
CA SER A 4 4.98 -3.02 2.77
C SER A 4 5.40 -1.65 2.26
N ALA A 5 4.46 -0.90 1.70
CA ALA A 5 4.62 0.51 1.38
C ALA A 5 3.91 1.35 2.44
N LEU A 6 4.54 2.43 2.87
CA LEU A 6 3.96 3.37 3.84
C LEU A 6 3.84 4.75 3.19
N ILE A 7 2.66 5.35 3.31
CA ILE A 7 2.41 6.73 2.96
C ILE A 7 2.20 7.49 4.25
N ASP A 8 3.03 8.51 4.47
CA ASP A 8 2.86 9.48 5.53
C ASP A 8 2.34 10.78 4.94
N TRP A 9 1.13 11.15 5.34
CA TRP A 9 0.44 12.32 4.81
C TRP A 9 0.85 13.56 5.60
N LYS A 10 1.24 14.62 4.89
CA LYS A 10 1.51 15.92 5.53
C LYS A 10 0.30 16.50 6.24
N TRP A 11 -0.89 16.20 5.73
CA TRP A 11 -2.16 16.67 6.27
C TRP A 11 -3.07 15.47 6.52
N MET A 12 -3.88 15.57 7.56
CA MET A 12 -4.80 14.51 7.96
C MET A 12 -5.79 14.23 6.82
N GLN A 13 -5.85 12.99 6.39
CA GLN A 13 -6.79 12.51 5.38
C GLN A 13 -8.12 12.11 6.02
N GLY A 14 -9.18 12.00 5.22
CA GLY A 14 -10.53 11.64 5.68
C GLY A 14 -11.42 12.83 6.01
N ASN A 15 -12.73 12.58 6.12
CA ASN A 15 -13.76 13.60 6.42
C ASN A 15 -14.27 13.49 7.88
N ARG A 16 -15.33 14.22 8.25
CA ARG A 16 -15.88 14.27 9.63
C ARG A 16 -16.40 12.94 10.20
N SER A 17 -16.54 11.87 9.41
CA SER A 17 -16.76 10.49 9.90
C SER A 17 -16.61 9.47 8.74
N PRO A 18 -16.08 8.24 8.94
CA PRO A 18 -15.63 7.67 10.21
C PRO A 18 -14.12 7.44 10.38
N THR A 19 -13.21 7.87 9.50
CA THR A 19 -11.77 7.65 9.76
C THR A 19 -10.87 8.78 9.24
N ARG A 20 -10.21 9.44 10.19
CA ARG A 20 -9.19 10.46 9.93
C ARG A 20 -7.80 9.93 10.25
N PHE A 21 -6.92 9.84 9.27
CA PHE A 21 -5.58 9.22 9.41
C PHE A 21 -4.48 10.15 8.94
N TYR A 22 -3.30 9.99 9.53
CA TYR A 22 -2.06 10.62 9.07
C TYR A 22 -1.17 9.68 8.27
N SER A 23 -1.35 8.36 8.38
CA SER A 23 -0.57 7.43 7.58
C SER A 23 -1.33 6.18 7.21
N THR A 24 -0.92 5.60 6.09
CA THR A 24 -1.49 4.38 5.52
C THR A 24 -0.36 3.42 5.20
N LYS A 25 -0.43 2.19 5.69
CA LYS A 25 0.48 1.11 5.34
C LYS A 25 -0.24 0.09 4.48
N THR A 26 0.30 -0.21 3.30
CA THR A 26 -0.24 -1.24 2.41
C THR A 26 0.79 -2.34 2.21
N THR A 27 0.45 -3.57 2.56
CA THR A 27 1.21 -4.76 2.19
C THR A 27 0.86 -5.16 0.77
N LYS A 28 1.84 -5.19 -0.10
CA LYS A 28 1.73 -5.46 -1.53
C LYS A 28 2.50 -6.73 -1.85
N GLN A 29 2.00 -7.48 -2.82
CA GLN A 29 2.74 -8.56 -3.44
C GLN A 29 2.95 -8.27 -4.91
N PHE A 30 4.19 -8.42 -5.36
CA PHE A 30 4.59 -8.29 -6.75
C PHE A 30 4.92 -9.65 -7.34
N ASN A 31 4.35 -9.95 -8.50
CA ASN A 31 4.84 -11.01 -9.38
C ASN A 31 5.90 -10.37 -10.29
N CYS A 32 7.18 -10.63 -9.99
CA CYS A 32 8.29 -10.04 -10.71
C CYS A 32 8.37 -10.52 -12.17
N ALA A 33 8.03 -11.79 -12.44
CA ALA A 33 8.08 -12.38 -13.78
C ALA A 33 7.03 -11.79 -14.72
N GLU A 34 5.81 -11.54 -14.20
CA GLU A 34 4.69 -11.04 -15.01
C GLU A 34 4.45 -9.54 -14.86
N LYS A 35 5.27 -8.84 -14.08
CA LYS A 35 5.13 -7.39 -13.79
C LYS A 35 3.71 -7.03 -13.32
N ARG A 36 3.20 -7.79 -12.34
CA ARG A 36 1.88 -7.60 -11.71
C ARG A 36 2.00 -7.29 -10.23
N VAL A 37 1.00 -6.61 -9.69
CA VAL A 37 0.89 -6.28 -8.26
C VAL A 37 -0.51 -6.59 -7.74
N ARG A 38 -0.60 -6.98 -6.47
CA ARG A 38 -1.85 -7.01 -5.70
C ARG A 38 -1.63 -6.44 -4.30
N ASN A 39 -2.65 -5.79 -3.73
CA ASN A 39 -2.62 -5.33 -2.34
C ASN A 39 -3.19 -6.43 -1.43
N LEU A 40 -2.40 -6.95 -0.50
CA LEU A 40 -2.87 -7.97 0.44
C LEU A 40 -3.68 -7.35 1.57
N GLU A 41 -3.17 -6.28 2.16
CA GLU A 41 -3.73 -5.64 3.33
C GLU A 41 -3.41 -4.14 3.29
N THR A 42 -4.32 -3.33 3.81
CA THR A 42 -4.06 -1.92 4.13
C THR A 42 -4.49 -1.65 5.55
N THR A 43 -3.73 -0.82 6.25
CA THR A 43 -4.02 -0.34 7.59
C THR A 43 -3.84 1.18 7.61
N ASP A 44 -4.85 1.89 8.10
CA ASP A 44 -4.82 3.33 8.32
C ASP A 44 -4.59 3.60 9.80
N PHE A 45 -3.68 4.55 10.06
CA PHE A 45 -3.24 4.90 11.39
C PHE A 45 -3.57 6.36 11.67
N TYR A 46 -4.08 6.61 12.88
CA TYR A 46 -4.36 7.96 13.35
C TYR A 46 -3.09 8.81 13.37
N GLY A 47 -1.94 8.22 13.73
CA GLY A 47 -0.65 8.90 13.79
C GLY A 47 0.17 8.82 12.50
N HIS A 48 1.26 9.58 12.49
CA HIS A 48 2.24 9.57 11.41
C HIS A 48 3.04 8.27 11.38
N MET A 49 3.61 7.94 10.22
CA MET A 49 4.58 6.85 10.05
C MET A 49 4.11 5.47 10.56
N GLY A 50 2.81 5.19 10.51
CA GLY A 50 2.23 3.91 10.92
C GLY A 50 2.14 3.74 12.44
N THR A 51 2.01 4.85 13.16
CA THR A 51 1.93 4.88 14.63
C THR A 51 0.56 5.34 15.13
N GLY A 52 0.27 5.11 16.41
CA GLY A 52 -1.00 5.48 17.01
C GLY A 52 -2.11 4.45 16.77
N GLU A 53 -3.35 4.86 17.02
CA GLU A 53 -4.53 3.99 16.90
C GLU A 53 -4.74 3.54 15.45
N VAL A 54 -5.06 2.25 15.27
CA VAL A 54 -5.53 1.72 13.99
C VAL A 54 -6.99 2.12 13.84
N ILE A 55 -7.27 2.95 12.85
CA ILE A 55 -8.62 3.51 12.67
C ILE A 55 -9.38 2.82 11.55
N GLY A 56 -8.68 2.18 10.62
CA GLY A 56 -9.30 1.56 9.45
C GLY A 56 -8.35 0.63 8.73
N GLY A 57 -8.89 -0.09 7.74
CA GLY A 57 -8.15 -1.04 6.94
C GLY A 57 -8.89 -2.35 6.70
N GLY A 58 -8.15 -3.35 6.21
CA GLY A 58 -8.65 -4.70 5.94
C GLY A 58 -7.87 -5.42 4.83
N GLY A 59 -8.30 -6.63 4.48
CA GLY A 59 -7.80 -7.34 3.29
C GLY A 59 -8.32 -6.68 2.02
N HIS A 60 -7.43 -6.13 1.18
CA HIS A 60 -7.83 -5.26 0.06
C HIS A 60 -8.06 -6.00 -1.26
N THR A 61 -7.64 -7.26 -1.37
CA THR A 61 -7.94 -8.05 -2.56
C THR A 61 -8.24 -9.50 -2.22
N SER A 62 -9.23 -10.07 -2.91
CA SER A 62 -9.31 -11.52 -3.08
C SER A 62 -7.98 -11.99 -3.70
N GLN A 63 -7.54 -13.20 -3.36
CA GLN A 63 -6.24 -13.70 -3.85
C GLN A 63 -6.09 -13.66 -5.39
N GLY A 64 -7.17 -13.55 -6.16
CA GLY A 64 -7.12 -13.45 -7.62
C GLY A 64 -6.91 -12.04 -8.20
N HIS A 65 -6.98 -10.96 -7.42
CA HIS A 65 -7.06 -9.61 -8.00
C HIS A 65 -5.68 -8.99 -8.27
N TRP A 66 -4.98 -9.57 -9.25
CA TRP A 66 -3.74 -9.03 -9.78
C TRP A 66 -4.02 -7.94 -10.81
N ILE A 67 -3.32 -6.81 -10.70
CA ILE A 67 -3.33 -5.75 -11.70
C ILE A 67 -1.95 -5.57 -12.32
N ALA A 68 -1.90 -5.05 -13.54
CA ALA A 68 -0.64 -4.70 -14.19
C ALA A 68 0.07 -3.59 -13.40
N VAL A 69 1.40 -3.64 -13.36
CA VAL A 69 2.20 -2.51 -12.88
C VAL A 69 2.32 -1.49 -14.01
N GLU A 70 1.50 -0.44 -13.91
CA GLU A 70 1.44 0.62 -14.92
C GLU A 70 2.76 1.41 -15.04
N PRO A 71 3.16 1.81 -16.26
CA PRO A 71 4.27 2.73 -16.48
C PRO A 71 4.08 4.07 -15.74
N ALA A 72 5.18 4.69 -15.34
CA ALA A 72 5.26 5.93 -14.56
C ALA A 72 4.46 5.93 -13.24
N SER A 73 4.07 4.76 -12.72
CA SER A 73 3.35 4.64 -11.45
C SER A 73 4.29 4.46 -10.25
N LEU A 74 3.80 4.75 -9.04
CA LEU A 74 4.50 4.41 -7.79
C LEU A 74 4.80 2.91 -7.70
N ASN A 75 3.88 2.06 -8.19
CA ASN A 75 4.08 0.62 -8.21
C ASN A 75 5.23 0.23 -9.17
N GLN A 76 5.48 0.97 -10.25
CA GLN A 76 6.65 0.73 -11.11
C GLN A 76 7.94 1.00 -10.34
N GLY A 77 8.06 2.16 -9.68
CA GLY A 77 9.26 2.49 -8.91
C GLY A 77 9.53 1.45 -7.81
N VAL A 78 8.48 1.01 -7.11
CA VAL A 78 8.61 -0.08 -6.13
C VAL A 78 9.03 -1.38 -6.80
N TRP A 79 8.38 -1.80 -7.89
CA TRP A 79 8.73 -3.02 -8.63
C TRP A 79 10.18 -3.01 -9.12
N GLU A 80 10.69 -1.88 -9.62
CA GLU A 80 12.08 -1.75 -10.07
C GLU A 80 13.08 -1.87 -8.90
N ALA A 81 12.82 -1.23 -7.76
CA ALA A 81 13.67 -1.37 -6.58
C ALA A 81 13.65 -2.78 -6.00
N ALA A 82 12.50 -3.42 -6.09
CA ALA A 82 12.15 -4.71 -5.53
C ALA A 82 12.68 -5.90 -6.36
N CYS A 83 12.32 -5.94 -7.64
CA CYS A 83 12.49 -7.09 -8.51
C CYS A 83 13.78 -7.03 -9.35
N ARG A 84 14.41 -5.85 -9.50
CA ARG A 84 15.63 -5.70 -10.32
C ARG A 84 16.92 -6.13 -9.61
N LYS A 85 16.82 -6.66 -8.38
CA LYS A 85 17.93 -7.23 -7.60
C LYS A 85 17.82 -8.76 -7.45
N GLY A 86 17.03 -9.43 -8.30
CA GLY A 86 16.93 -10.89 -8.38
C GLY A 86 17.58 -11.42 -9.63
#